data_AF-A0A9E3KDB6-F1
#
_entry.id   AF-A0A9E3KDB6-F1
#
_cell.length_a   1.000
_cell.length_b   1.000
_cell.length_c   1.000
_cell.angle_alpha   90.00
_cell.angle_beta   90.00
_cell.angle_gamma   90.00
#
_symmetry.space_group_name_H-M   'P 1'
#
loop_
_entity.id
_entity.type
_entity.pdbx_description
1 polymer ?
#
loop_
_entity_poly.entity_id
_entity_poly.type
_entity_poly.pdbx_seq_one_letter_code
_entity_poly.pdbx_strand_id
1 'polypeptide(L)' 'MVKYADDQLDEIFAALSDRTRRKVLASLEDGSRPVTELASTHDMSLPGFMKHLRVLEDAGL' A
#
# COMPACT_ATOMS: atom_id res chain seq x y z
N MET A 1 -11.59 22.30 -15.42
CA MET A 1 -11.34 20.87 -15.67
C MET A 1 -10.24 20.46 -14.72
N VAL A 2 -10.59 19.83 -13.60
CA VAL A 2 -9.61 19.38 -12.61
C VAL A 2 -8.87 18.21 -13.25
N LYS A 3 -7.64 18.45 -13.71
CA LYS A 3 -6.73 17.39 -14.14
C LYS A 3 -6.22 16.70 -12.88
N TYR A 4 -7.03 15.81 -12.30
CA TYR A 4 -6.41 14.60 -11.78
C TYR A 4 -5.84 13.95 -13.04
N ALA A 5 -4.53 13.86 -13.18
CA ALA A 5 -3.96 13.09 -14.28
C ALA A 5 -4.57 11.70 -14.15
N ASP A 6 -5.36 11.24 -15.13
CA ASP A 6 -6.07 9.95 -15.05
C ASP A 6 -5.14 8.84 -14.54
N ASP A 7 -3.87 8.90 -14.96
CA ASP A 7 -2.75 8.07 -14.52
C ASP A 7 -2.61 7.95 -12.99
N GLN A 8 -2.76 9.02 -12.21
CA GLN A 8 -2.64 8.97 -10.74
C GLN A 8 -3.81 8.24 -10.10
N LEU A 9 -5.03 8.46 -10.60
CA LEU A 9 -6.20 7.72 -10.11
C LEU A 9 -6.08 6.25 -10.49
N ASP A 10 -5.61 5.95 -11.69
CA ASP A 10 -5.33 4.59 -12.15
C ASP A 10 -4.29 3.90 -11.27
N GLU A 11 -3.20 4.59 -10.89
CA GLU A 11 -2.19 4.08 -9.96
C GLU A 11 -2.76 3.81 -8.56
N ILE A 12 -3.56 4.73 -8.02
CA ILE A 12 -4.24 4.55 -6.73
C ILE A 12 -5.19 3.34 -6.78
N PHE A 13 -6.05 3.23 -7.79
CA PHE A 13 -6.98 2.11 -7.89
C PHE A 13 -6.26 0.78 -8.18
N ALA A 14 -5.18 0.80 -8.97
CA ALA A 14 -4.31 -0.36 -9.16
C ALA A 14 -3.66 -0.78 -7.83
N ALA A 15 -3.13 0.17 -7.06
CA ALA A 15 -2.61 -0.10 -5.72
C ALA A 15 -3.71 -0.65 -4.79
N LEU A 16 -4.88 -0.05 -4.74
CA LEU A 16 -5.97 -0.51 -3.89
C LEU A 16 -6.61 -1.84 -4.31
N SER A 17 -6.33 -2.36 -5.52
CA SER A 17 -6.89 -3.63 -6.01
C SER A 17 -6.40 -4.88 -5.24
N ASP A 18 -5.22 -4.82 -4.61
CA ASP A 18 -4.64 -5.94 -3.87
C ASP A 18 -5.11 -6.00 -2.41
N ARG A 19 -5.47 -7.20 -1.95
CA ARG A 19 -5.98 -7.40 -0.59
C ARG A 19 -4.92 -7.12 0.48
N THR A 20 -3.66 -7.47 0.24
CA THR A 20 -2.57 -7.23 1.19
C THR A 20 -2.34 -5.74 1.38
N ARG A 21 -2.26 -4.97 0.28
CA ARG A 21 -2.13 -3.50 0.34
C ARG A 21 -3.27 -2.82 1.09
N ARG A 22 -4.52 -3.24 0.89
CA ARG A 22 -5.65 -2.72 1.68
C ARG A 22 -5.54 -3.04 3.18
N LYS A 23 -5.04 -4.21 3.55
CA LYS A 23 -4.80 -4.56 4.97
C LYS A 23 -3.70 -3.70 5.59
N VAL A 24 -2.64 -3.40 4.84
CA VAL A 24 -1.57 -2.50 5.30
C VAL A 24 -2.15 -1.12 5.62
N LEU A 25 -2.90 -0.53 4.69
CA LEU A 25 -3.53 0.78 4.92
C LEU A 25 -4.48 0.76 6.14
N ALA A 26 -5.31 -0.28 6.26
CA ALA A 26 -6.20 -0.44 7.41
C ALA A 26 -5.44 -0.54 8.75
N SER A 27 -4.26 -1.18 8.77
CA SER A 27 -3.46 -1.28 9.99
C SER A 27 -2.82 0.05 10.43
N LEU A 28 -2.74 1.03 9.52
CA LEU A 28 -2.18 2.35 9.76
C LEU A 28 -3.24 3.40 10.16
N GLU A 29 -4.52 3.01 10.25
CA GLU A 29 -5.61 3.92 10.65
C GLU A 29 -5.37 4.57 12.02
N ASP A 30 -4.79 3.81 12.96
CA ASP A 30 -4.46 4.28 14.32
C ASP A 30 -3.08 4.98 14.42
N GLY A 31 -2.33 5.06 13.31
CA GLY A 31 -1.02 5.71 13.24
C GLY A 31 0.09 4.84 12.65
N SER A 32 1.29 5.42 12.59
CA SER A 32 2.49 4.79 12.01
C SER A 32 2.93 3.56 12.80
N ARG A 33 3.33 2.49 12.09
CA ARG A 33 3.86 1.25 12.68
C ARG A 33 5.18 0.84 12.03
N PRO A 34 6.05 0.10 12.75
CA PRO A 34 7.24 -0.49 12.15
C PRO A 34 6.89 -1.46 11.02
N VAL A 35 7.65 -1.43 9.93
CA VAL A 35 7.46 -2.33 8.78
C VAL A 35 7.53 -3.80 9.18
N THR A 36 8.38 -4.15 10.15
CA THR A 36 8.50 -5.52 10.67
C THR A 36 7.23 -5.98 11.39
N GLU A 37 6.53 -5.08 12.08
CA GLU A 37 5.23 -5.37 12.71
C GLU A 37 4.16 -5.62 11.64
N LEU A 38 4.09 -4.74 10.64
CA LEU A 38 3.16 -4.89 9.51
C LEU A 38 3.38 -6.21 8.76
N ALA A 39 4.65 -6.53 8.46
CA ALA A 39 5.02 -7.75 7.77
C ALA A 39 4.68 -9.01 8.56
N SER A 40 4.76 -8.98 9.90
CA SER A 40 4.53 -10.14 10.76
C SER A 40 3.10 -10.71 10.67
N THR A 41 2.13 -9.90 10.22
CA THR A 41 0.72 -10.30 10.06
C THR A 41 0.43 -10.95 8.71
N HIS A 42 1.44 -11.15 7.87
CA HIS A 42 1.33 -11.67 6.51
C HIS A 42 2.23 -12.90 6.32
N ASP A 43 1.71 -13.92 5.62
CA ASP A 43 2.45 -15.15 5.31
C ASP A 43 3.34 -14.95 4.07
N MET A 44 4.37 -14.11 4.19
CA MET A 44 5.34 -13.86 3.13
C MET A 44 6.68 -13.38 3.68
N SER A 45 7.71 -13.45 2.84
CA SER A 45 9.03 -12.92 3.17
C SER A 45 9.01 -11.38 3.24
N LEU A 46 9.92 -10.80 4.04
CA LEU A 46 10.06 -9.35 4.14
C LEU A 46 10.29 -8.68 2.76
N PRO A 47 11.15 -9.20 1.86
CA PRO A 47 11.27 -8.63 0.51
C PRO A 47 9.97 -8.72 -0.31
N GLY A 48 9.17 -9.77 -0.14
CA GLY A 48 7.85 -9.87 -0.75
C GLY A 48 6.92 -8.78 -0.24
N PHE A 49 6.89 -8.57 1.08
CA PHE A 49 6.10 -7.54 1.71
C PHE A 49 6.51 -6.12 1.28
N MET A 50 7.82 -5.85 1.21
CA MET A 50 8.36 -4.55 0.76
C MET A 50 7.88 -4.17 -0.65
N LYS A 51 7.62 -5.13 -1.53
CA LYS A 51 7.05 -4.84 -2.87
C LYS A 51 5.65 -4.24 -2.77
N HIS A 52 4.83 -4.68 -1.81
CA HIS A 52 3.51 -4.11 -1.61
C HIS A 52 3.60 -2.67 -1.08
N LEU A 53 4.53 -2.41 -0.15
CA LEU A 53 4.78 -1.05 0.35
C LEU A 53 5.26 -0.12 -0.75
N ARG A 54 6.22 -0.57 -1.57
CA ARG A 54 6.72 0.19 -2.72
C ARG A 54 5.59 0.64 -3.65
N VAL A 55 4.65 -0.25 -3.97
CA VAL A 55 3.50 0.07 -4.83
C VAL A 55 2.55 1.08 -4.18
N LEU A 56 2.39 1.04 -2.85
CA LEU A 56 1.61 2.06 -2.13
C LEU A 56 2.32 3.42 -2.17
N GLU A 57 3.62 3.45 -1.85
CA GLU A 57 4.45 4.66 -1.88
C GLU A 57 4.48 5.30 -3.29
N ASP A 58 4.66 4.48 -4.33
CA ASP A 58 4.70 4.93 -5.72
C ASP A 58 3.33 5.54 -6.13
N ALA A 59 2.22 5.04 -5.58
CA ALA A 59 0.86 5.60 -5.76
C ALA A 59 0.55 6.79 -4.83
N GLY A 60 1.49 7.20 -3.98
CA GLY A 60 1.32 8.31 -3.03
C GLY A 60 0.44 7.99 -1.82
N LEU A 61 0.32 6.71 -1.44
CA LEU A 61 -0.48 6.22 -0.31
C LEU A 61 0.39 5.89 0.92
#